data_AF-A0AA95FCM4-F1
#
_entry.id   AF-A0AA95FCM4-F1
#
_cell.length_a   1.000
_cell.length_b   1.000
_cell.length_c   1.000
_cell.angle_alpha   90.00
_cell.angle_beta   90.00
_cell.angle_gamma   90.00
#
_symmetry.space_group_name_H-M   'P 1'
#
loop_
_entity.id
_entity.type
_entity.pdbx_description
1 polymer ?
#
loop_
_entity_poly.entity_id
_entity_poly.type
_entity_poly.pdbx_seq_one_letter_code
_entity_poly.pdbx_strand_id
1 'polypeptide(L)'
;MVLDLTASSLALTRAICDIPSVSGDEKSLADRIEEAISPFAHLEVIRHGNTIVARTSLGRAQRVAIAGHIDTVPINATCPRATSRSTACRTSGAAARST
;
A
#
# COMPACT_ATOMS: atom_id res chain seq x y z
N MET A 1 -1.34 0.34 15.81
CA MET A 1 0.06 0.69 15.53
C MET A 1 0.10 1.30 14.15
N VAL A 2 0.42 2.58 14.09
CA VAL A 2 0.40 3.42 12.87
C VAL A 2 1.64 3.13 12.03
N LEU A 3 1.56 3.28 10.71
CA LEU A 3 2.72 3.20 9.82
C LEU A 3 3.65 4.40 10.04
N ASP A 4 4.93 4.14 10.28
CA ASP A 4 5.95 5.19 10.37
C ASP A 4 6.43 5.57 8.96
N LEU A 5 5.99 6.73 8.49
CA LEU A 5 6.35 7.25 7.16
C LEU A 5 7.76 7.89 7.12
N THR A 6 8.42 8.05 8.26
CA THR A 6 9.80 8.57 8.34
C THR A 6 10.85 7.46 8.20
N ALA A 7 10.42 6.20 8.32
CA ALA A 7 11.27 5.03 8.19
C ALA A 7 11.82 4.88 6.75
N SER A 8 12.92 4.12 6.62
CA SER A 8 13.44 3.75 5.30
C SER A 8 12.40 3.00 4.46
N SER A 9 12.45 3.14 3.13
CA SER A 9 11.54 2.45 2.21
C SER A 9 11.51 0.93 2.42
N LEU A 10 12.66 0.33 2.77
CA LEU A 10 12.75 -1.10 3.10
C LEU A 10 11.99 -1.44 4.38
N ALA A 11 12.15 -0.64 5.44
CA ALA A 11 11.49 -0.87 6.72
C ALA A 11 9.97 -0.66 6.60
N LEU A 12 9.53 0.40 5.90
CA LEU A 12 8.12 0.67 5.64
C LEU A 12 7.49 -0.44 4.79
N THR A 13 8.18 -0.90 3.75
CA THR A 13 7.67 -2.01 2.92
C THR A 13 7.54 -3.30 3.73
N ARG A 14 8.50 -3.62 4.62
CA ARG A 14 8.39 -4.77 5.53
C ARG A 14 7.18 -4.64 6.45
N ALA A 15 7.02 -3.48 7.09
CA ALA A 15 5.88 -3.22 7.97
C ALA A 15 4.54 -3.37 7.25
N ILE A 16 4.45 -2.94 5.98
CA ILE A 16 3.26 -3.14 5.14
C ILE A 16 3.05 -4.62 4.81
N CYS A 17 4.10 -5.35 4.41
CA CYS A 17 4.01 -6.77 4.06
C CYS A 17 3.68 -7.68 5.25
N ASP A 18 4.01 -7.27 6.48
CA ASP A 18 3.69 -8.01 7.70
C ASP A 18 2.21 -7.89 8.09
N ILE A 19 1.48 -6.95 7.48
CA ILE A 19 0.04 -6.77 7.66
C ILE A 19 -0.70 -7.65 6.65
N PRO A 20 -1.49 -8.64 7.09
CA PRO A 20 -2.33 -9.41 6.17
C PRO A 20 -3.30 -8.49 5.44
N SER A 21 -3.37 -8.64 4.11
CA SER A 21 -4.31 -7.93 3.24
C SER A 21 -4.81 -8.86 2.14
N VAL A 22 -5.27 -10.05 2.51
CA VAL A 22 -5.82 -11.00 1.53
C VAL A 22 -7.04 -10.35 0.87
N SER A 23 -7.24 -10.57 -0.44
CA SER A 23 -8.39 -9.98 -1.15
C SER A 23 -9.71 -10.19 -0.38
N GLY A 24 -10.36 -9.10 0.01
CA GLY A 24 -11.56 -9.06 0.86
C GLY A 24 -11.34 -8.74 2.35
N ASP A 25 -10.10 -8.76 2.83
CA ASP A 25 -9.71 -8.44 4.22
C ASP A 25 -8.61 -7.36 4.28
N GLU A 26 -8.69 -6.35 3.41
CA GLU A 26 -7.71 -5.27 3.35
C GLU A 26 -7.97 -4.15 4.37
N LYS A 27 -9.10 -4.21 5.09
CA LYS A 27 -9.58 -3.14 5.96
C LYS A 27 -8.51 -2.72 6.98
N SER A 28 -7.84 -3.67 7.61
CA SER A 28 -6.82 -3.35 8.62
C SER A 28 -5.62 -2.59 8.04
N LEU A 29 -5.22 -2.89 6.80
CA LEU A 29 -4.14 -2.17 6.12
C LEU A 29 -4.64 -0.79 5.68
N ALA A 30 -5.85 -0.74 5.14
CA ALA A 30 -6.49 0.49 4.69
C ALA A 30 -6.63 1.52 5.83
N ASP A 31 -7.08 1.08 7.01
CA ASP A 31 -7.25 1.92 8.20
C ASP A 31 -5.91 2.50 8.68
N ARG A 32 -4.83 1.70 8.66
CA ARG A 32 -3.49 2.16 9.04
C ARG A 32 -2.89 3.16 8.06
N ILE A 33 -3.17 2.99 6.76
CA ILE A 33 -2.73 3.93 5.72
C ILE A 33 -3.45 5.27 5.92
N GLU A 34 -4.78 5.25 6.09
CA GLU A 34 -5.57 6.45 6.34
C GLU A 34 -5.11 7.17 7.61
N GLU A 35 -4.94 6.45 8.73
CA GLU A 35 -4.46 7.00 9.99
C GLU A 35 -3.07 7.63 9.87
N ALA A 36 -2.17 7.02 9.08
CA ALA A 36 -0.82 7.55 8.86
C ALA A 36 -0.80 8.83 8.02
N ILE A 37 -1.68 8.97 7.02
CA ILE A 37 -1.66 10.10 6.09
C ILE A 37 -2.62 11.23 6.46
N SER A 38 -3.65 10.97 7.26
CA SER A 38 -4.64 11.97 7.71
C SER A 38 -4.03 13.19 8.44
N PRO A 39 -2.95 13.07 9.24
CA PRO A 39 -2.33 14.22 9.90
C PRO A 39 -1.70 15.26 8.94
N PHE A 40 -1.47 14.93 7.68
CA PHE A 40 -0.83 15.85 6.73
C PHE A 40 -1.84 16.82 6.12
N ALA A 41 -1.87 18.05 6.65
CA ALA A 41 -2.81 19.10 6.23
C ALA A 41 -2.75 19.50 4.74
N HIS A 42 -1.69 19.13 4.02
CA HIS A 42 -1.56 19.41 2.58
C HIS A 42 -2.22 18.33 1.69
N LEU A 43 -2.72 17.25 2.30
CA LEU A 43 -3.41 16.15 1.63
C LEU A 43 -4.91 16.22 1.93
N GLU A 44 -5.71 16.13 0.87
CA GLU A 44 -7.12 15.77 0.97
C GLU A 44 -7.20 14.24 0.87
N VAL A 45 -7.66 13.61 1.95
CA VAL A 45 -7.80 12.16 2.07
C VAL A 45 -9.25 11.77 1.88
N ILE A 46 -9.52 10.87 0.94
CA ILE A 46 -10.85 10.36 0.59
C ILE A 46 -10.85 8.86 0.80
N ARG A 47 -11.81 8.37 1.59
CA ARG A 47 -12.01 6.95 1.88
C ARG A 47 -13.24 6.42 1.14
N HIS A 48 -13.08 5.32 0.41
CA HIS A 48 -14.18 4.59 -0.22
C HIS A 48 -14.00 3.08 -0.04
N GLY A 49 -14.67 2.49 0.96
CA GLY A 49 -14.47 1.08 1.31
C GLY A 49 -13.04 0.82 1.78
N ASN A 50 -12.31 -0.08 1.12
CA ASN A 50 -10.88 -0.33 1.39
C ASN A 50 -9.93 0.49 0.48
N THR A 51 -10.48 1.40 -0.33
CA THR A 51 -9.71 2.30 -1.20
C THR A 51 -9.44 3.62 -0.50
N ILE A 52 -8.18 4.05 -0.51
CA ILE A 52 -7.75 5.37 -0.03
C ILE A 52 -7.20 6.17 -1.20
N VAL A 53 -7.68 7.41 -1.34
CA VAL A 53 -7.13 8.39 -2.28
C VAL A 53 -6.60 9.57 -1.47
N ALA A 54 -5.34 9.92 -1.68
CA ALA A 54 -4.75 11.14 -1.14
C ALA A 54 -4.34 12.05 -2.29
N ARG A 55 -4.77 13.31 -2.26
CA ARG A 55 -4.46 14.29 -3.31
C ARG A 55 -4.01 15.61 -2.75
N THR A 56 -3.15 16.31 -3.49
CA THR A 56 -2.79 17.71 -3.24
C THR A 56 -3.55 18.64 -4.19
N SER A 57 -3.83 19.86 -3.74
CA SER A 57 -4.48 20.91 -4.52
C SER A 57 -3.53 22.10 -4.71
N LEU A 58 -2.56 21.93 -5.62
CA LEU A 58 -1.47 22.89 -5.86
C LEU A 58 -1.76 23.90 -7.00
N GLY A 59 -2.97 23.90 -7.58
CA GLY A 59 -3.35 24.85 -8.65
C GLY A 59 -2.55 24.72 -9.96
N ARG A 60 -1.85 23.61 -10.19
CA ARG A 60 -1.01 23.39 -11.38
C ARG A 60 -1.84 22.89 -12.56
N ALA A 61 -1.44 23.27 -13.78
CA ALA A 61 -2.10 22.86 -15.03
C ALA A 61 -2.01 21.35 -15.31
N GLN A 62 -1.01 20.67 -14.74
CA GLN A 62 -0.79 19.23 -14.91
C GLN A 62 -0.68 18.53 -13.56
N ARG A 63 -1.11 17.26 -13.50
CA ARG A 63 -1.14 16.44 -12.29
C ARG A 63 -0.66 15.03 -12.60
N VAL A 64 -0.02 14.39 -11.62
CA VAL A 64 0.42 13.00 -11.70
C VAL A 64 -0.39 12.18 -10.70
N ALA A 65 -0.87 11.02 -11.13
CA ALA A 65 -1.50 10.03 -10.25
C ALA A 65 -0.56 8.82 -10.10
N ILE A 66 -0.37 8.39 -8.86
CA ILE A 66 0.33 7.15 -8.53
C ILE A 66 -0.71 6.23 -7.91
N ALA A 67 -0.93 5.06 -8.52
CA ALA A 67 -1.94 4.11 -8.09
C ALA A 67 -1.32 2.70 -7.98
N GLY A 68 -1.80 1.95 -7.00
CA GLY A 68 -1.45 0.55 -6.76
C GLY A 68 -2.55 -0.11 -5.93
N HIS A 69 -2.63 -1.43 -5.98
CA HIS A 69 -3.55 -2.20 -5.17
C HIS A 69 -2.86 -2.61 -3.84
N ILE A 70 -3.64 -2.72 -2.77
CA ILE A 70 -3.15 -3.08 -1.43
C ILE A 70 -3.45 -4.55 -1.06
N ASP A 71 -4.23 -5.24 -1.89
CA ASP A 71 -4.62 -6.62 -1.67
C ASP A 71 -3.54 -7.60 -2.12
N THR A 72 -3.59 -8.78 -1.52
CA THR A 72 -2.69 -9.90 -1.73
C THR A 72 -3.48 -11.17 -1.99
N VAL A 73 -2.86 -12.10 -2.70
CA VAL A 73 -3.39 -13.45 -2.85
C VAL A 73 -3.16 -14.26 -1.57
N PRO A 74 -4.05 -15.22 -1.23
CA PRO A 74 -3.84 -16.09 -0.09
C PRO A 74 -2.48 -16.79 -0.17
N ILE A 75 -1.75 -16.81 0.94
CA ILE A 75 -0.46 -17.51 1.02
C ILE A 75 -0.71 -19.00 0.79
N ASN A 76 -0.18 -19.53 -0.31
CA ASN A 76 -0.06 -20.97 -0.49
C ASN A 76 0.93 -21.49 0.57
N ALA A 77 0.62 -22.62 1.22
CA ALA A 77 1.37 -23.24 2.31
C ALA A 77 2.85 -23.60 2.01
N THR A 78 3.38 -23.30 0.83
CA THR A 78 4.80 -23.47 0.46
C THR A 78 5.68 -22.25 0.69
N CYS A 79 5.15 -21.10 1.15
CA CYS A 79 6.00 -19.94 1.43
C CYS A 79 6.66 -20.07 2.82
N PRO A 80 7.99 -20.30 2.92
CA PRO A 80 8.65 -20.30 4.20
C PRO A 80 8.67 -18.87 4.75
N ARG A 81 8.32 -18.69 6.03
CA ARG A 81 8.71 -17.48 6.77
C ARG A 81 10.23 -17.53 6.97
N ALA A 82 10.99 -17.23 5.92
CA ALA A 82 12.44 -17.23 5.97
C ALA A 82 12.93 -15.84 6.38
N THR A 83 13.26 -15.74 7.65
CA THR A 83 14.20 -14.76 8.19
C THR A 83 15.51 -14.86 7.39
N SER A 84 16.03 -13.70 6.96
CA SER A 84 17.26 -13.49 6.17
C SER A 84 17.11 -13.56 4.64
N ARG A 85 17.60 -12.48 4.00
CA ARG A 85 17.63 -12.14 2.56
C ARG A 85 16.30 -11.80 1.89
N SER A 86 16.30 -10.57 1.39
CA SER A 86 15.33 -9.94 0.49
C SER A 86 14.91 -10.84 -0.68
N THR A 87 13.79 -11.52 -0.52
CA THR A 87 13.00 -12.03 -1.64
C THR A 87 11.54 -11.75 -1.32
N ALA A 88 11.00 -10.69 -1.92
CA ALA A 88 9.57 -10.41 -1.85
C ALA A 88 8.84 -11.57 -2.56
N CYS A 89 7.96 -12.27 -1.85
CA CYS A 89 7.00 -13.17 -2.47
C CYS A 89 6.05 -12.30 -3.32
N ARG A 90 6.40 -12.11 -4.60
CA ARG A 90 5.61 -11.38 -5.60
C ARG A 90 5.48 -12.26 -6.83
N THR A 91 4.31 -12.86 -6.99
CA THR A 91 3.81 -13.47 -8.22
C THR A 91 2.33 -13.10 -8.25
N SER A 92 1.73 -12.32 -9.15
CA SER A 92 1.92 -11.88 -10.54
C SER A 92 0.72 -10.95 -10.82
N GLY A 93 0.65 -9.99 -11.75
CA GLY A 93 1.50 -9.63 -12.87
C GLY A 93 1.00 -8.32 -13.49
N ALA A 94 1.95 -7.56 -14.05
CA ALA A 94 1.68 -6.50 -14.98
C ALA A 94 1.20 -7.12 -16.30
N ALA A 95 0.01 -6.75 -16.76
CA ALA A 95 -0.36 -6.89 -18.16
C ALA A 95 -0.44 -5.48 -18.75
N ALA A 96 0.69 -5.01 -19.26
CA ALA A 96 0.72 -3.94 -20.24
C ALA A 96 -0.09 -4.40 -21.47
N ARG A 97 -1.08 -3.61 -21.89
CA ARG A 97 -1.54 -3.61 -23.28
C ARG A 97 -1.53 -2.17 -23.77
N SER A 98 -0.57 -1.95 -24.67
CA SER A 98 -0.52 -0.85 -25.63
C SER A 98 -1.60 -1.05 -26.68
N THR A 99 -1.99 0.08 -27.30
CA THR A 99 -3.03 0.35 -28.31
C THR A 99 -4.48 0.23 -27.84
#